data_AF-A0A425XYG6-F1
#
_entry.id   AF-A0A425XYG6-F1
#
_cell.length_a   1.000
_cell.length_b   1.000
_cell.length_c   1.000
_cell.angle_alpha   90.00
_cell.angle_beta   90.00
_cell.angle_gamma   90.00
#
_symmetry.space_group_name_H-M   'P 1'
#
loop_
_entity.id
_entity.type
_entity.pdbx_description
1 polymer ?
#
loop_
_entity_poly.entity_id
_entity_poly.type
_entity_poly.pdbx_seq_one_letter_code
_entity_poly.pdbx_strand_id
1 'polypeptide(L)'
;MIFQISIKTGEYSTLVDSIKSPNGLLYDSRTNSILICNWGANAKIQSFKLSDSTLCELVTTELSNLDGLARDNAGNIYVSSWGSNSVYRFDPSFKNPPVLISEGHDGPADIFIIKDKQILCIPNFISNNIQFVDVEN
;
A
#
# COMPACT_ATOMS: atom_id res chain seq x y z
N MET A 1 -10.73 -11.43 0.17
CA MET A 1 -11.80 -10.83 -0.65
C MET A 1 -11.74 -9.31 -0.54
N ILE A 2 -12.17 -8.59 -1.57
CA ILE A 2 -12.35 -7.13 -1.61
C ILE A 2 -13.79 -6.87 -2.05
N PHE A 3 -14.46 -5.92 -1.40
CA PHE A 3 -15.84 -5.52 -1.72
C PHE A 3 -15.86 -4.13 -2.34
N GLN A 4 -16.85 -3.89 -3.20
CA GLN A 4 -17.24 -2.56 -3.65
C GLN A 4 -18.57 -2.20 -3.01
N ILE A 5 -18.69 -0.97 -2.50
CA ILE A 5 -19.90 -0.47 -1.84
C ILE A 5 -20.37 0.78 -2.57
N SER A 6 -21.66 0.82 -2.94
CA SER A 6 -22.31 2.01 -3.44
C SER A 6 -22.56 2.98 -2.28
N ILE A 7 -21.91 4.15 -2.30
CA ILE A 7 -22.13 5.18 -1.28
C ILE A 7 -23.55 5.77 -1.32
N LYS A 8 -24.28 5.59 -2.43
CA LYS A 8 -25.64 6.11 -2.60
C LYS A 8 -26.70 5.16 -2.02
N THR A 9 -26.52 3.85 -2.23
CA THR A 9 -27.53 2.84 -1.88
C THR A 9 -27.12 1.98 -0.69
N GLY A 10 -25.84 1.95 -0.31
CA GLY A 10 -25.29 1.05 0.70
C GLY A 10 -25.18 -0.41 0.23
N GLU A 11 -25.60 -0.70 -1.00
CA GLU A 11 -25.45 -2.03 -1.59
C GLU A 11 -23.97 -2.34 -1.83
N TYR A 12 -23.60 -3.59 -1.59
CA TYR A 12 -22.24 -4.07 -1.81
C TYR A 12 -22.22 -5.29 -2.72
N SER A 13 -21.12 -5.44 -3.43
CA SER A 13 -20.81 -6.61 -4.24
C SER A 13 -19.37 -7.03 -4.01
N THR A 14 -19.08 -8.31 -4.27
CA THR A 14 -17.70 -8.79 -4.29
C THR A 14 -16.99 -8.25 -5.51
N LEU A 15 -15.89 -7.53 -5.30
CA LEU A 15 -15.02 -7.02 -6.37
C LEU A 15 -13.96 -8.05 -6.74
N VAL A 16 -13.34 -8.67 -5.73
CA VAL A 16 -12.30 -9.71 -5.89
C VAL A 16 -12.47 -10.78 -4.80
N ASP A 17 -12.62 -12.05 -5.15
CA ASP A 17 -12.69 -13.16 -4.18
C ASP A 17 -11.42 -14.01 -4.10
N SER A 18 -10.65 -14.08 -5.18
CA SER A 18 -9.47 -14.92 -5.35
C SER A 18 -8.20 -14.44 -4.62
N ILE A 19 -8.23 -13.23 -4.04
CA ILE A 19 -7.08 -12.62 -3.38
C ILE A 19 -6.89 -13.11 -1.94
N LYS A 20 -5.63 -13.42 -1.59
CA LYS A 20 -5.23 -13.93 -0.28
C LYS A 20 -4.72 -12.81 0.61
N SER A 21 -5.33 -12.69 1.79
CA SER A 21 -4.94 -11.73 2.85
C SER A 21 -4.72 -10.29 2.35
N PRO A 22 -5.62 -9.70 1.54
CA PRO A 22 -5.48 -8.29 1.17
C PRO A 22 -5.57 -7.42 2.43
N ASN A 23 -4.78 -6.35 2.50
CA ASN A 23 -4.81 -5.40 3.61
C ASN A 23 -5.01 -3.96 3.12
N GLY A 24 -3.97 -3.35 2.54
CA GLY A 24 -4.00 -1.98 2.05
C GLY A 24 -4.47 -1.87 0.61
N LEU A 25 -5.20 -0.80 0.30
CA LEU A 25 -5.69 -0.48 -1.04
C LEU A 25 -5.30 0.93 -1.45
N LEU A 26 -4.87 1.11 -2.70
CA LEU A 26 -4.57 2.42 -3.27
C LEU A 26 -5.13 2.54 -4.69
N TYR A 27 -6.04 3.48 -4.92
CA TYR A 27 -6.58 3.72 -6.26
C TYR A 27 -5.59 4.46 -7.17
N ASP A 28 -5.38 3.90 -8.37
CA ASP A 28 -4.64 4.53 -9.45
C ASP A 28 -5.60 4.94 -10.58
N SER A 29 -5.89 6.24 -10.65
CA SER A 29 -6.71 6.84 -11.71
C SER A 29 -6.07 6.81 -13.09
N ARG A 30 -4.74 6.66 -13.20
CA ARG A 30 -4.02 6.65 -14.49
C ARG A 30 -4.27 5.37 -15.27
N THR A 31 -4.41 4.27 -14.54
CA THR A 31 -4.61 2.91 -15.07
C THR A 31 -6.01 2.36 -14.77
N ASN A 32 -6.82 3.12 -14.04
CA ASN A 32 -8.12 2.70 -13.50
C ASN A 32 -8.02 1.36 -12.76
N SER A 33 -7.05 1.26 -11.85
CA SER A 33 -6.76 0.05 -11.08
C SER A 33 -6.64 0.33 -9.59
N ILE A 34 -6.77 -0.70 -8.77
CA ILE A 34 -6.50 -0.67 -7.34
C ILE A 34 -5.19 -1.42 -7.11
N LEU A 35 -4.18 -0.74 -6.57
CA LEU A 35 -3.01 -1.40 -5.98
C LEU A 35 -3.40 -1.99 -4.63
N ILE A 36 -2.89 -3.18 -4.35
CA ILE A 36 -3.23 -3.96 -3.17
C ILE A 36 -1.93 -4.47 -2.56
N CYS A 37 -1.73 -4.26 -1.26
CA CYS A 37 -0.69 -4.94 -0.52
C CYS A 37 -1.32 -6.00 0.38
N ASN A 38 -0.60 -7.10 0.56
CA ASN A 38 -1.11 -8.25 1.29
C ASN A 38 -0.40 -8.44 2.62
N TRP A 39 -1.11 -9.04 3.56
CA TRP A 39 -0.58 -9.48 4.85
C TRP A 39 0.03 -10.88 4.77
N GLY A 40 1.00 -11.17 5.64
CA GLY A 40 1.68 -12.46 5.75
C GLY A 40 3.13 -12.44 5.25
N ALA A 41 3.77 -13.62 5.26
CA ALA A 41 5.14 -13.79 4.78
C ALA A 41 5.24 -13.64 3.25
N ASN A 42 6.38 -13.13 2.78
CA ASN A 42 6.64 -12.86 1.36
C ASN A 42 5.47 -12.12 0.70
N ALA A 43 5.06 -11.04 1.36
CA ALA A 43 3.85 -10.32 1.03
C ALA A 43 3.88 -9.82 -0.42
N LYS A 44 2.74 -9.97 -1.10
CA LYS A 44 2.60 -9.56 -2.50
C LYS A 44 2.06 -8.15 -2.60
N ILE A 45 2.50 -7.45 -3.65
CA ILE A 45 1.83 -6.25 -4.14
C ILE A 45 1.22 -6.59 -5.49
N GLN A 46 -0.07 -6.30 -5.63
CA GLN A 46 -0.89 -6.68 -6.77
C GLN A 46 -1.62 -5.46 -7.32
N SER A 47 -2.07 -5.52 -8.58
CA SER A 47 -2.99 -4.55 -9.17
C SER A 47 -4.25 -5.23 -9.64
N PHE A 48 -5.40 -4.67 -9.32
CA PHE A 48 -6.70 -5.08 -9.84
C PHE A 48 -7.24 -4.01 -10.78
N LYS A 49 -7.44 -4.35 -12.05
CA LYS A 49 -7.92 -3.40 -13.07
C LYS A 49 -9.44 -3.40 -13.12
N LEU A 50 -10.04 -2.23 -12.91
CA LEU A 50 -11.50 -2.10 -12.77
C LEU A 50 -12.27 -2.25 -14.09
N SER A 51 -11.59 -2.09 -15.23
CA SER A 51 -12.25 -2.15 -16.55
C SER A 51 -12.57 -3.57 -17.01
N ASP A 52 -11.77 -4.55 -16.60
CA ASP A 52 -11.83 -5.93 -17.10
C ASP A 52 -11.68 -6.97 -15.98
N SER A 53 -11.69 -6.52 -14.72
CA SER A 53 -11.54 -7.35 -13.53
C SER A 53 -10.26 -8.18 -13.51
N THR A 54 -9.20 -7.73 -14.19
CA THR A 54 -7.93 -8.46 -14.21
C THR A 54 -7.16 -8.22 -12.91
N LEU A 55 -6.80 -9.31 -12.21
CA LEU A 55 -5.87 -9.28 -11.10
C LEU A 55 -4.47 -9.68 -11.58
N CYS A 56 -3.49 -8.78 -11.40
CA CYS A 56 -2.09 -9.03 -11.71
C CYS A 56 -1.24 -8.96 -10.45
N GLU A 57 -0.30 -9.90 -10.30
CA GLU A 57 0.80 -9.76 -9.34
C GLU A 57 1.86 -8.83 -9.93
N LEU A 58 2.25 -7.80 -9.17
CA LEU A 58 3.31 -6.87 -9.57
C LEU A 58 4.66 -7.32 -9.04
N VAL A 59 4.70 -7.72 -7.76
CA VAL A 59 5.90 -8.23 -7.10
C VAL A 59 5.52 -9.14 -5.92
N THR A 60 6.27 -10.22 -5.74
CA THR A 60 6.37 -10.94 -4.47
C THR A 60 7.57 -10.38 -3.73
N THR A 61 7.37 -9.80 -2.55
CA THR A 61 8.43 -9.14 -1.78
C THR A 61 9.10 -10.13 -0.82
N GLU A 62 10.27 -9.75 -0.29
CA GLU A 62 10.88 -10.40 0.89
C GLU A 62 10.39 -9.78 2.21
N LEU A 63 9.44 -8.84 2.13
CA LEU A 63 8.81 -8.21 3.28
C LEU A 63 7.64 -9.04 3.78
N SER A 64 7.18 -8.75 4.99
CA SER A 64 5.99 -9.38 5.54
C SER A 64 5.05 -8.38 6.19
N ASN A 65 3.78 -8.77 6.28
CA ASN A 65 2.72 -8.01 6.95
C ASN A 65 2.65 -6.55 6.46
N LEU A 66 2.45 -6.39 5.15
CA LEU A 66 2.29 -5.06 4.56
C LEU A 66 0.92 -4.50 4.94
N ASP A 67 0.88 -3.22 5.30
CA ASP A 67 -0.34 -2.59 5.78
C ASP A 67 -0.86 -1.52 4.84
N GLY A 68 -0.13 -0.40 4.71
CA GLY A 68 -0.53 0.79 3.96
C GLY A 68 0.19 0.98 2.64
N LEU A 69 -0.41 1.80 1.77
CA LEU A 69 0.13 2.19 0.47
C LEU A 69 -0.06 3.68 0.23
N ALA A 70 1.02 4.41 -0.06
CA ALA A 70 0.96 5.81 -0.48
C ALA A 70 1.75 6.05 -1.78
N ARG A 71 1.39 7.07 -2.55
CA ARG A 71 2.04 7.39 -3.83
C ARG A 71 2.45 8.85 -3.91
N ASP A 72 3.70 9.09 -4.25
CA ASP A 72 4.25 10.44 -4.48
C ASP A 72 3.90 11.00 -5.88
N ASN A 73 4.44 12.18 -6.20
CA ASN A 73 4.22 12.83 -7.50
C ASN A 73 4.98 12.17 -8.66
N ALA A 74 6.11 11.50 -8.36
CA ALA A 74 6.87 10.73 -9.33
C ALA A 74 6.24 9.35 -9.63
N GLY A 75 5.25 8.95 -8.82
CA GLY A 75 4.56 7.68 -8.93
C GLY A 75 5.21 6.55 -8.15
N ASN A 76 6.23 6.82 -7.34
CA ASN A 76 6.79 5.80 -6.45
C ASN A 76 5.75 5.41 -5.39
N ILE A 77 5.82 4.16 -4.96
CA ILE A 77 4.86 3.58 -4.02
C ILE A 77 5.57 3.32 -2.69
N TYR A 78 5.09 3.98 -1.65
CA TYR A 78 5.53 3.78 -0.28
C TYR A 78 4.64 2.72 0.37
N VAL A 79 5.25 1.81 1.13
CA VAL A 79 4.59 0.67 1.76
C VAL A 79 5.07 0.50 3.18
N SER A 80 4.16 0.47 4.15
CA SER A 80 4.47 0.13 5.54
C SER A 80 4.51 -1.38 5.73
N SER A 81 5.46 -1.88 6.52
CA SER A 81 5.61 -3.28 6.88
C SER A 81 5.68 -3.43 8.39
N TRP A 82 4.71 -4.17 8.95
CA TRP A 82 4.73 -4.56 10.37
C TRP A 82 5.81 -5.60 10.65
N GLY A 83 6.12 -6.47 9.69
CA GLY A 83 7.11 -7.52 9.88
C GLY A 83 8.53 -7.00 10.10
N SER A 84 8.82 -5.80 9.59
CA SER A 84 10.13 -5.14 9.71
C SER A 84 10.05 -3.79 10.44
N ASN A 85 8.87 -3.38 10.91
CA ASN A 85 8.65 -2.10 11.56
C ASN A 85 9.26 -0.91 10.78
N SER A 86 9.02 -0.92 9.47
CA SER A 86 9.70 -0.06 8.50
C SER A 86 8.76 0.40 7.38
N VAL A 87 9.14 1.48 6.70
CA VAL A 87 8.52 1.90 5.44
C VAL A 87 9.52 1.79 4.31
N TYR A 88 9.08 1.23 3.19
CA TYR A 88 9.86 1.05 1.98
C TYR A 88 9.25 1.82 0.80
N ARG A 89 10.09 2.19 -0.16
CA ARG A 89 9.69 2.78 -1.43
C ARG A 89 10.00 1.82 -2.58
N PHE A 90 8.99 1.55 -3.41
CA PHE A 90 9.11 0.85 -4.67
C PHE A 90 9.05 1.85 -5.82
N ASP A 91 9.87 1.63 -6.84
CA ASP A 91 9.74 2.35 -8.09
C ASP A 91 8.41 1.98 -8.79
N PRO A 92 7.86 2.84 -9.67
CA PRO A 92 6.54 2.61 -10.27
C PRO A 92 6.43 1.31 -11.08
N SER A 93 7.56 0.74 -11.53
CA SER A 93 7.59 -0.51 -12.29
C SER A 93 7.68 -1.75 -11.41
N PHE A 94 7.98 -1.61 -10.12
CA PHE A 94 8.24 -2.70 -9.17
C PHE A 94 9.35 -3.67 -9.60
N LYS A 95 10.23 -3.26 -10.53
CA LYS A 95 11.29 -4.12 -11.07
C LYS A 95 12.58 -4.05 -10.26
N ASN A 96 12.82 -2.98 -9.51
CA ASN A 96 14.01 -2.85 -8.68
C ASN A 96 13.70 -3.24 -7.24
N PRO A 97 14.72 -3.64 -6.46
CA PRO A 97 14.56 -3.84 -5.03
C PRO A 97 13.99 -2.59 -4.34
N PRO A 98 13.13 -2.74 -3.31
CA PRO A 98 12.63 -1.61 -2.56
C PRO A 98 13.77 -0.89 -1.83
N VAL A 99 13.62 0.42 -1.66
CA VAL A 99 14.52 1.25 -0.87
C VAL A 99 13.93 1.43 0.52
N LEU A 100 14.69 1.15 1.58
CA LEU A 100 14.29 1.48 2.95
C LEU A 100 14.24 3.00 3.11
N ILE A 101 13.11 3.53 3.58
CA ILE A 101 12.89 4.97 3.77
C ILE A 101 13.00 5.34 5.24
N SER A 102 12.40 4.54 6.11
CA SER A 102 12.49 4.74 7.56
C SER A 102 12.25 3.41 8.28
N GLU A 103 12.86 3.28 9.46
CA GLU A 103 12.79 2.10 10.32
C GLU A 103 12.57 2.52 11.78
N GLY A 104 12.38 1.54 12.67
CA GLY A 104 12.17 1.80 14.10
C GLY A 104 10.74 2.24 14.46
N HIS A 105 9.79 1.95 13.57
CA HIS A 105 8.36 2.15 13.81
C HIS A 105 7.80 1.10 14.79
N ASP A 106 6.56 1.26 15.22
CA ASP A 106 5.92 0.32 16.15
C ASP A 106 4.48 0.03 15.70
N GLY A 107 4.35 -0.97 14.84
CA GLY A 107 3.12 -1.28 14.09
C GLY A 107 2.74 -0.15 13.13
N PRO A 108 3.58 0.16 12.12
CA PRO A 108 3.25 1.19 11.14
C PRO A 108 2.03 0.77 10.32
N ALA A 109 0.91 1.46 10.54
CA ALA A 109 -0.38 1.12 9.95
C ALA A 109 -0.51 1.66 8.51
N ASP A 110 -1.72 2.05 8.09
CA ASP A 110 -1.90 2.74 6.82
C ASP A 110 -1.17 4.09 6.80
N ILE A 111 -0.67 4.50 5.63
CA ILE A 111 0.26 5.63 5.49
C ILE A 111 -0.25 6.65 4.47
N PHE A 112 0.14 7.91 4.66
CA PHE A 112 -0.24 9.00 3.75
C PHE A 112 0.96 9.88 3.44
N ILE A 113 1.01 10.43 2.22
CA ILE A 113 2.06 11.39 1.83
C ILE A 113 1.47 12.77 1.55
N ILE A 114 2.01 13.78 2.25
CA ILE A 114 1.77 15.19 2.00
C ILE A 114 2.64 15.59 0.79
N LYS A 115 2.07 15.48 -0.41
CA LYS A 115 2.80 15.52 -1.68
C LYS A 115 3.51 16.85 -1.99
N ASP A 116 2.99 17.97 -1.54
CA ASP A 116 3.62 19.28 -1.74
C ASP A 116 4.85 19.48 -0.84
N LYS A 117 4.92 18.74 0.27
CA LYS A 117 6.02 18.81 1.24
C LYS A 117 6.94 17.61 1.21
N GLN A 118 6.57 16.56 0.47
CA GLN A 118 7.26 15.27 0.50
C GLN A 118 7.44 14.73 1.93
N ILE A 119 6.39 14.84 2.74
CA ILE A 119 6.35 14.32 4.10
C ILE A 119 5.46 13.09 4.14
N LEU A 120 6.02 11.96 4.57
CA LEU A 120 5.28 10.76 4.89
C LEU A 120 4.74 10.85 6.32
N CYS A 121 3.45 10.59 6.48
CA CYS A 121 2.75 10.48 7.74
C CYS A 121 2.55 9.00 8.07
N ILE A 122 3.09 8.56 9.21
CA ILE A 122 3.14 7.16 9.62
C ILE A 122 2.48 7.03 10.99
N PRO A 123 1.18 6.66 11.03
CA PRO A 123 0.53 6.25 12.26
C PRO A 123 1.15 4.95 12.79
N ASN A 124 1.72 5.02 13.99
CA ASN A 124 2.19 3.85 14.72
C ASN A 124 1.06 3.36 15.63
N PHE A 125 0.47 2.22 15.25
CA PHE A 125 -0.70 1.67 15.92
C PHE A 125 -0.40 1.32 17.39
N ILE A 126 0.78 0.76 17.67
CA ILE A 126 1.11 0.25 19.00
C ILE A 126 1.52 1.40 19.93
N SER A 127 2.36 2.31 19.45
CA SER A 127 2.89 3.42 20.24
C SER A 127 1.99 4.66 20.30
N ASN A 128 0.78 4.59 19.71
CA ASN A 128 -0.26 5.63 19.77
C ASN A 128 0.25 7.02 19.34
N ASN A 129 1.07 7.08 18.31
CA ASN A 129 1.58 8.34 17.75
C ASN A 129 1.57 8.34 16.23
N ILE A 130 1.84 9.51 15.65
CA ILE A 130 2.11 9.66 14.22
C ILE A 130 3.53 10.21 14.09
N GLN A 131 4.34 9.55 13.28
CA GLN A 131 5.65 10.05 12.88
C GLN A 131 5.57 10.71 11.50
N PHE A 132 6.30 11.80 11.34
CA PHE A 132 6.45 12.53 10.09
C PHE A 132 7.88 12.35 9.60
N VAL A 133 8.05 11.88 8.37
CA VAL A 133 9.35 11.58 7.77
C VAL A 133 9.45 12.32 6.45
N ASP A 134 10.47 13.17 6.29
CA ASP A 134 10.81 13.75 5.00
C ASP A 134 11.34 12.65 4.08
N VAL A 135 10.80 12.57 2.86
CA VAL A 135 11.20 11.57 1.86
C VAL A 135 12.07 12.13 0.73
N GLU A 136 12.41 13.41 0.81
CA GLU A 136 13.51 14.02 0.06
C GLU A 136 14.79 13.98 0.91
N ASN A 137 15.86 13.44 0.32
CA ASN A 137 17.24 13.78 0.69
C ASN A 137 17.78 14.75 -0.35
#